data_AF-A0A1J5P9P3-F1
#
_entry.id   AF-A0A1J5P9P3-F1
#
_cell.length_a   1.000
_cell.length_b   1.000
_cell.length_c   1.000
_cell.angle_alpha   90.00
_cell.angle_beta   90.00
_cell.angle_gamma   90.00
#
_symmetry.space_group_name_H-M   'P 1'
#
loop_
_entity.id
_entity.type
_entity.pdbx_description
1 polymer ?
#
loop_
_entity_poly.entity_id
_entity_poly.type
_entity_poly.pdbx_seq_one_letter_code
_entity_poly.pdbx_strand_id
1 'polypeptide(L)'
;MVCKGAVCTQYTIDPTTGNMVRHLGDKSDAWTGTLGVQWDPADGTMGYARYSRGYKAFGLSAGGGLAEPEAASEFVDSIEIGLKKSFGRSLQVNAAIFNYNYKNLQAPVTVRVGATNVTQFINVPESRSSGLELDAIWAPTQALRVMADYSFNDTEITKSGLYTDLNDNVNSGLVSVKGNKLPQAPRNKLGVNANYSFFLDSGTLTVGGSYVWRDKTYANIFSQPWNEAPTWDQVDLRASWAPTSGKYTIIAYVKNVADTEGYDAAVQASNRNRSATVLSDQFLSGGQNLELTPPRTYGVEFQYRFF
;
A
#
# COMPACT_ATOMS: atom_id res chain seq x y z
N MET A 1 18.16 29.98 -3.47
CA MET A 1 19.50 29.43 -3.71
C MET A 1 20.52 30.36 -3.08
N VAL A 2 21.50 29.84 -2.34
CA VAL A 2 22.56 30.63 -1.68
C VAL A 2 23.90 30.20 -2.26
N CYS A 3 24.67 31.13 -2.81
CA CYS A 3 25.95 30.85 -3.44
C CYS A 3 27.09 31.43 -2.61
N LYS A 4 28.14 30.63 -2.37
CA LYS A 4 29.38 31.06 -1.73
C LYS A 4 30.54 30.65 -2.64
N GLY A 5 31.10 31.63 -3.37
CA GLY A 5 32.04 31.35 -4.46
C GLY A 5 31.35 30.64 -5.64
N ALA A 6 31.97 29.59 -6.18
CA ALA A 6 31.41 28.81 -7.29
C ALA A 6 30.39 27.74 -6.87
N VAL A 7 30.10 27.60 -5.57
CA VAL A 7 29.20 26.57 -5.05
C VAL A 7 27.88 27.22 -4.63
N CYS A 8 26.80 26.78 -5.25
CA CYS A 8 25.44 27.17 -4.90
C CYS A 8 24.72 26.03 -4.18
N THR A 9 24.23 26.30 -2.98
CA THR A 9 23.44 25.35 -2.18
C THR A 9 22.01 25.85 -2.03
N GLN A 10 21.08 24.94 -1.79
CA GLN A 10 19.69 25.29 -1.47
C GLN A 10 19.45 25.43 0.04
N TYR A 11 20.53 25.55 0.82
CA TYR A 11 20.51 25.67 2.28
C TYR A 11 21.64 26.57 2.79
N THR A 12 21.43 27.16 3.96
CA THR A 12 22.47 27.82 4.76
C THR A 12 22.73 27.01 6.02
N ILE A 13 23.99 26.97 6.48
CA ILE A 13 24.34 26.41 7.79
C ILE A 13 24.68 27.58 8.70
N ASP A 14 23.97 27.70 9.82
CA ASP A 14 24.34 28.63 10.88
C ASP A 14 25.71 28.19 11.47
N PRO A 15 26.75 29.03 11.39
CA PRO A 15 28.09 28.65 11.84
C PRO A 15 28.21 28.55 13.37
N THR A 16 27.27 29.09 14.13
CA THR A 16 27.23 29.07 15.58
C THR A 16 26.45 27.87 16.10
N THR A 17 25.28 27.58 15.52
CA THR A 17 24.41 26.47 15.98
C THR A 17 24.59 25.18 15.20
N GLY A 18 25.20 25.24 14.01
CA GLY A 18 25.28 24.11 13.07
C GLY A 18 23.96 23.79 12.38
N ASN A 19 22.90 24.55 12.64
CA ASN A 19 21.57 24.28 12.08
C ASN A 19 21.55 24.57 10.58
N MET A 20 21.05 23.60 9.82
CA MET A 20 20.78 23.75 8.39
C MET A 20 19.39 24.36 8.19
N VAL A 21 19.31 25.47 7.46
CA VAL A 21 18.06 26.17 7.11
C VAL A 21 17.87 26.17 5.60
N ARG A 22 16.64 25.88 5.17
CA ARG A 22 16.21 25.88 3.75
C ARG A 22 14.91 26.64 3.60
N HIS A 23 14.82 27.46 2.56
CA HIS A 23 13.57 28.07 2.13
C HIS A 23 13.16 27.39 0.83
N LEU A 24 12.16 26.52 0.91
CA LEU A 24 11.59 25.82 -0.24
C LEU A 24 10.17 26.34 -0.46
N GLY A 25 9.75 26.40 -1.72
CA GLY A 25 8.41 26.81 -2.08
C GLY A 25 8.23 26.72 -3.59
N ASP A 26 7.03 26.31 -3.99
CA ASP A 26 6.60 26.27 -5.38
C ASP A 26 5.07 26.47 -5.43
N LYS A 27 4.48 26.58 -6.63
CA LYS A 27 3.03 26.72 -6.86
C LYS A 27 2.61 25.87 -8.04
N SER A 28 1.47 25.20 -7.89
CA SER A 28 0.89 24.42 -8.96
C SER A 28 -0.63 24.41 -8.89
N ASP A 29 -1.28 24.39 -10.05
CA ASP A 29 -2.73 24.32 -10.22
C ASP A 29 -3.11 23.33 -11.31
N ALA A 30 -4.36 22.86 -11.27
CA ALA A 30 -4.90 21.90 -12.22
C ALA A 30 -6.42 21.98 -12.32
N TRP A 31 -6.93 21.72 -13.52
CA TRP A 31 -8.34 21.42 -13.73
C TRP A 31 -8.58 19.91 -13.61
N THR A 32 -9.47 19.52 -12.71
CA THR A 32 -9.87 18.14 -12.45
C THR A 32 -11.38 18.01 -12.58
N GLY A 33 -11.86 16.78 -12.68
CA GLY A 33 -13.29 16.52 -12.77
C GLY A 33 -13.61 15.06 -12.99
N THR A 34 -14.90 14.75 -12.84
CA THR A 34 -15.45 13.41 -13.02
C THR A 34 -16.69 13.49 -13.89
N LEU A 35 -16.74 12.62 -14.91
CA LEU A 35 -17.93 12.31 -15.67
C LEU A 35 -18.36 10.89 -15.32
N GLY A 36 -19.62 10.70 -14.95
CA GLY A 36 -20.16 9.40 -14.59
C GLY A 36 -21.52 9.16 -15.20
N VAL A 37 -21.80 7.91 -15.57
CA VAL A 37 -23.11 7.42 -15.98
C VAL A 37 -23.48 6.25 -15.07
N GLN A 38 -24.70 6.28 -14.56
CA GLN A 38 -25.29 5.19 -13.80
C GLN A 38 -26.54 4.70 -14.51
N TRP A 39 -26.79 3.40 -14.44
CA TRP A 39 -27.97 2.76 -14.98
C TRP A 39 -28.47 1.67 -14.04
N ASP A 40 -29.76 1.69 -13.73
CA ASP A 40 -30.44 0.72 -12.87
C ASP A 40 -31.37 -0.15 -13.74
N PRO A 41 -30.87 -1.22 -14.40
CA PRO A 41 -31.64 -2.01 -15.36
C PRO A 41 -32.75 -2.86 -14.76
N ALA A 42 -32.65 -3.19 -13.47
CA ALA A 42 -33.57 -4.07 -12.76
C ALA A 42 -33.43 -3.87 -11.24
N ASP A 43 -34.40 -4.39 -10.48
CA ASP A 43 -34.36 -4.32 -9.02
C ASP A 43 -33.09 -4.95 -8.45
N GLY A 44 -32.42 -4.17 -7.60
CA GLY A 44 -31.16 -4.55 -6.98
C GLY A 44 -29.98 -4.66 -7.95
N THR A 45 -30.09 -4.24 -9.21
CA THR A 45 -28.96 -4.16 -10.16
C THR A 45 -28.65 -2.71 -10.45
N MET A 46 -27.39 -2.31 -10.30
CA MET A 46 -26.89 -1.00 -10.74
C MET A 46 -25.58 -1.20 -11.50
N GLY A 47 -25.50 -0.71 -12.73
CA GLY A 47 -24.28 -0.59 -13.52
C GLY A 47 -23.82 0.86 -13.59
N TYR A 48 -22.51 1.09 -13.62
CA TYR A 48 -21.97 2.42 -13.79
C TYR A 48 -20.69 2.42 -14.62
N ALA A 49 -20.39 3.57 -15.21
CA ALA A 49 -19.10 3.88 -15.81
C ALA A 49 -18.68 5.28 -15.36
N ARG A 50 -17.40 5.46 -15.02
CA ARG A 50 -16.83 6.75 -14.64
C ARG A 50 -15.52 7.00 -15.36
N TYR A 51 -15.32 8.23 -15.78
CA TYR A 51 -14.02 8.78 -16.13
C TYR A 51 -13.68 9.90 -15.14
N SER A 52 -12.49 9.90 -14.57
CA SER A 52 -12.06 10.93 -13.62
C SER A 52 -10.62 11.34 -13.87
N ARG A 53 -10.34 12.64 -13.80
CA ARG A 53 -8.99 13.19 -13.82
C ARG A 53 -8.60 13.65 -12.42
N GLY A 54 -7.63 12.95 -11.83
CA GLY A 54 -7.03 13.30 -10.55
C GLY A 54 -5.75 14.12 -10.70
N TYR A 55 -5.37 14.78 -9.61
CA TYR A 55 -4.22 15.66 -9.53
C TYR A 55 -3.62 15.60 -8.13
N LYS A 56 -2.29 15.59 -8.08
CA LYS A 56 -1.51 15.78 -6.86
C LYS A 56 -0.51 16.90 -7.13
N ALA A 57 -0.55 17.93 -6.28
CA ALA A 57 0.36 19.06 -6.37
C ALA A 57 1.83 18.64 -6.23
N PHE A 58 2.75 19.56 -6.54
CA PHE A 58 4.17 19.31 -6.31
C PHE A 58 4.43 18.94 -4.83
N GLY A 59 5.50 18.20 -4.59
CA GLY A 59 5.98 17.84 -3.26
C GLY A 59 7.38 18.39 -3.02
N LEU A 60 7.68 18.76 -1.78
CA LEU A 60 9.02 19.20 -1.37
C LEU A 60 9.56 18.30 -0.26
N SER A 61 10.69 17.65 -0.53
CA SER A 61 11.47 16.96 0.49
C SER A 61 12.32 17.97 1.27
N ALA A 62 11.78 18.44 2.40
CA ALA A 62 12.44 19.42 3.26
C ALA A 62 13.71 18.88 3.95
N GLY A 63 13.75 17.58 4.24
CA GLY A 63 14.85 16.90 4.93
C GLY A 63 16.03 16.53 4.01
N GLY A 64 17.14 16.13 4.63
CA GLY A 64 18.22 15.41 3.95
C GLY A 64 19.12 16.22 3.00
N GLY A 65 18.92 17.54 2.85
CA GLY A 65 19.82 18.39 2.06
C GLY A 65 19.86 18.08 0.55
N LEU A 66 18.80 17.47 0.02
CA LEU A 66 18.69 17.08 -1.40
C LEU A 66 18.97 18.25 -2.35
N ALA A 67 19.78 17.99 -3.38
CA ALA A 67 20.04 18.97 -4.44
C ALA A 67 18.76 19.30 -5.25
N GLU A 68 17.93 18.27 -5.48
CA GLU A 68 16.62 18.38 -6.13
C GLU A 68 15.54 17.94 -5.13
N PRO A 69 15.03 18.85 -4.28
CA PRO A 69 14.04 18.52 -3.26
C PRO A 69 12.61 18.45 -3.81
N GLU A 70 12.37 18.93 -5.03
CA GLU A 70 11.03 19.05 -5.59
C GLU A 70 10.66 17.84 -6.43
N ALA A 71 9.44 17.34 -6.22
CA ALA A 71 8.76 16.46 -7.15
C ALA A 71 7.62 17.26 -7.79
N ALA A 72 7.62 17.37 -9.11
CA ALA A 72 6.60 18.08 -9.86
C ALA A 72 5.20 17.48 -9.65
N SER A 73 4.18 18.21 -10.07
CA SER A 73 2.79 17.72 -9.99
C SER A 73 2.56 16.42 -10.77
N GLU A 74 1.67 15.59 -10.23
CA GLU A 74 1.25 14.30 -10.78
C GLU A 74 -0.22 14.36 -11.22
N PHE A 75 -0.55 13.65 -12.30
CA PHE A 75 -1.92 13.52 -12.78
C PHE A 75 -2.28 12.05 -12.97
N VAL A 76 -3.55 11.72 -12.79
CA VAL A 76 -4.09 10.40 -13.12
C VAL A 76 -5.37 10.54 -13.93
N ASP A 77 -5.41 9.91 -15.09
CA ASP A 77 -6.63 9.70 -15.87
C ASP A 77 -7.15 8.30 -15.57
N SER A 78 -8.37 8.21 -15.05
CA SER A 78 -8.98 6.95 -14.60
C SER A 78 -10.26 6.65 -15.35
N ILE A 79 -10.41 5.41 -15.81
CA ILE A 79 -11.66 4.83 -16.31
C ILE A 79 -12.02 3.65 -15.41
N GLU A 80 -13.28 3.59 -14.97
CA GLU A 80 -13.80 2.45 -14.22
C GLU A 80 -15.21 2.11 -14.69
N ILE A 81 -15.49 0.82 -14.82
CA ILE A 81 -16.80 0.27 -15.16
C ILE A 81 -17.14 -0.74 -14.07
N GLY A 82 -18.31 -0.59 -13.45
CA GLY A 82 -18.71 -1.44 -12.34
C GLY A 82 -20.17 -1.87 -12.37
N LEU A 83 -20.44 -2.93 -11.63
CA LEU A 83 -21.74 -3.56 -11.46
C LEU A 83 -21.94 -3.87 -9.98
N LYS A 84 -23.10 -3.48 -9.45
CA LYS A 84 -23.57 -3.85 -8.12
C LYS A 84 -24.85 -4.65 -8.27
N LYS A 85 -24.91 -5.82 -7.63
CA LYS A 85 -26.06 -6.71 -7.70
C LYS A 85 -26.42 -7.26 -6.33
N SER A 86 -27.66 -7.02 -5.93
CA SER A 86 -28.32 -7.67 -4.80
C SER A 86 -29.27 -8.76 -5.30
N PHE A 87 -29.10 -9.97 -4.78
CA PHE A 87 -29.98 -11.11 -5.00
C PHE A 87 -30.85 -11.28 -3.75
N GLY A 88 -32.00 -10.62 -3.76
CA GLY A 88 -32.87 -10.55 -2.58
C GLY A 88 -32.18 -9.87 -1.40
N ARG A 89 -32.28 -10.48 -0.22
CA ARG A 89 -31.68 -9.95 1.04
C ARG A 89 -30.44 -10.72 1.48
N SER A 90 -30.09 -11.81 0.80
CA SER A 90 -29.09 -12.78 1.26
C SER A 90 -27.75 -12.66 0.54
N LEU A 91 -27.67 -12.07 -0.64
CA LEU A 91 -26.41 -11.93 -1.36
C LEU A 91 -26.30 -10.56 -2.02
N GLN A 92 -25.19 -9.88 -1.80
CA GLN A 92 -24.76 -8.70 -2.54
C GLN A 92 -23.40 -9.00 -3.17
N VAL A 93 -23.24 -8.66 -4.44
CA VAL A 93 -21.97 -8.76 -5.18
C VAL A 93 -21.72 -7.42 -5.86
N ASN A 94 -20.53 -6.89 -5.67
CA ASN A 94 -20.02 -5.70 -6.33
C ASN A 94 -18.80 -6.12 -7.15
N ALA A 95 -18.71 -5.65 -8.39
CA ALA A 95 -17.59 -5.91 -9.27
C ALA A 95 -17.22 -4.63 -10.02
N ALA A 96 -15.93 -4.39 -10.21
CA ALA A 96 -15.44 -3.28 -11.02
C ALA A 96 -14.21 -3.70 -11.81
N ILE A 97 -14.06 -3.15 -13.01
CA ILE A 97 -12.81 -3.16 -13.77
C ILE A 97 -12.34 -1.72 -13.92
N PHE A 98 -11.04 -1.50 -13.83
CA PHE A 98 -10.47 -0.16 -13.84
C PHE A 98 -9.16 -0.09 -14.64
N ASN A 99 -8.87 1.10 -15.13
CA ASN A 99 -7.61 1.44 -15.79
C ASN A 99 -7.22 2.88 -15.42
N TYR A 100 -6.07 3.01 -14.77
CA TYR A 100 -5.48 4.27 -14.32
C TYR A 100 -4.18 4.51 -15.07
N ASN A 101 -4.08 5.66 -15.73
CA ASN A 101 -2.87 6.11 -16.41
C ASN A 101 -2.33 7.33 -15.66
N TYR A 102 -1.18 7.16 -15.03
CA TYR A 102 -0.48 8.20 -14.31
C TYR A 102 0.52 8.90 -15.21
N LYS A 103 0.59 10.23 -15.08
CA LYS A 103 1.62 11.06 -15.66
C LYS A 103 2.39 11.74 -14.54
N ASN A 104 3.72 11.67 -14.61
CA ASN A 104 4.63 12.20 -13.60
C ASN A 104 4.37 11.66 -12.19
N LEU A 105 4.11 10.36 -12.05
CA LEU A 105 3.86 9.70 -10.76
C LEU A 105 5.01 10.00 -9.79
N GLN A 106 4.69 10.58 -8.62
CA GLN A 106 5.66 10.85 -7.56
C GLN A 106 5.97 9.55 -6.80
N ALA A 107 7.11 8.94 -7.11
CA ALA A 107 7.54 7.69 -6.49
C ALA A 107 8.74 7.90 -5.56
N PRO A 108 8.78 7.25 -4.39
CA PRO A 108 9.92 7.33 -3.49
C PRO A 108 11.09 6.47 -4.03
N VAL A 109 12.28 7.04 -3.97
CA VAL A 109 13.56 6.35 -4.18
C VAL A 109 14.56 6.75 -3.11
N THR A 110 15.51 5.87 -2.84
CA THR A 110 16.63 6.17 -1.96
C THR A 110 17.74 6.83 -2.77
N VAL A 111 18.21 7.98 -2.33
CA VAL A 111 19.39 8.66 -2.87
C VAL A 111 20.41 8.93 -1.77
N ARG A 112 21.66 9.18 -2.16
CA ARG A 112 22.76 9.41 -1.22
C ARG A 112 23.07 10.89 -1.17
N VAL A 113 23.03 11.47 0.03
CA VAL A 113 23.50 12.84 0.30
C VAL A 113 24.64 12.75 1.31
N GLY A 114 25.86 13.01 0.84
CA GLY A 114 27.06 12.80 1.64
C GLY A 114 27.22 11.33 2.05
N ALA A 115 27.32 11.08 3.36
CA ALA A 115 27.45 9.73 3.93
C ALA A 115 26.11 9.07 4.28
N THR A 116 24.97 9.73 4.04
CA THR A 116 23.65 9.28 4.50
C THR A 116 22.74 8.97 3.31
N ASN A 117 21.92 7.93 3.47
CA ASN A 117 20.85 7.61 2.54
C ASN A 117 19.58 8.34 2.97
N VAL A 118 18.90 8.98 2.03
CA VAL A 118 17.67 9.74 2.26
C VAL A 118 16.65 9.40 1.19
N THR A 119 15.37 9.50 1.54
CA THR A 119 14.27 9.32 0.58
C THR A 119 14.07 10.59 -0.24
N GLN A 120 14.03 10.45 -1.56
CA GLN A 120 13.65 11.48 -2.51
C GLN A 120 12.39 11.02 -3.27
N PHE A 121 11.48 11.94 -3.53
CA PHE A 121 10.39 11.70 -4.47
C PHE A 121 10.82 12.14 -5.86
N ILE A 122 10.66 11.26 -6.83
CA ILE A 122 10.96 11.53 -8.24
C ILE A 122 9.68 11.39 -9.06
N ASN A 123 9.60 12.08 -10.18
CA ASN A 123 8.50 11.91 -11.13
C ASN A 123 8.84 10.81 -12.15
N VAL A 124 8.10 9.70 -12.08
CA VAL A 124 8.11 8.64 -13.09
C VAL A 124 7.23 9.10 -14.26
N PRO A 125 7.75 9.20 -15.50
CA PRO A 125 7.05 9.86 -16.61
C PRO A 125 5.66 9.31 -16.90
N GLU A 126 5.53 7.99 -17.10
CA GLU A 126 4.23 7.35 -17.33
C GLU A 126 4.19 5.98 -16.64
N SER A 127 3.07 5.69 -15.98
CA SER A 127 2.78 4.37 -15.41
C SER A 127 1.30 4.04 -15.49
N ARG A 128 0.98 2.75 -15.46
CA ARG A 128 -0.36 2.20 -15.56
C ARG A 128 -0.67 1.33 -14.34
N SER A 129 -1.90 1.40 -13.87
CA SER A 129 -2.50 0.46 -12.91
C SER A 129 -3.84 0.02 -13.46
N SER A 130 -4.00 -1.27 -13.74
CA SER A 130 -5.22 -1.78 -14.34
C SER A 130 -5.60 -3.13 -13.77
N GLY A 131 -6.89 -3.33 -13.55
CA GLY A 131 -7.31 -4.52 -12.84
C GLY A 131 -8.80 -4.62 -12.62
N LEU A 132 -9.15 -5.44 -11.64
CA LEU A 132 -10.52 -5.67 -11.23
C LEU A 132 -10.63 -5.81 -9.72
N GLU A 133 -11.79 -5.47 -9.19
CA GLU A 133 -12.16 -5.62 -7.80
C GLU A 133 -13.49 -6.35 -7.71
N LEU A 134 -13.58 -7.29 -6.77
CA LEU A 134 -14.78 -8.06 -6.45
C LEU A 134 -14.99 -7.95 -4.94
N ASP A 135 -16.22 -7.65 -4.54
CA ASP A 135 -16.68 -7.66 -3.15
C ASP A 135 -18.01 -8.41 -3.08
N ALA A 136 -18.16 -9.26 -2.08
CA ALA A 136 -19.36 -10.05 -1.89
C ALA A 136 -19.72 -10.17 -0.41
N ILE A 137 -21.00 -9.98 -0.12
CA ILE A 137 -21.60 -10.21 1.20
C ILE A 137 -22.68 -11.27 1.02
N TRP A 138 -22.49 -12.42 1.66
CA TRP A 138 -23.41 -13.55 1.62
C TRP A 138 -23.92 -13.91 3.02
N ALA A 139 -25.22 -13.74 3.23
CA ALA A 139 -25.97 -14.10 4.43
C ALA A 139 -27.11 -15.08 4.05
N PRO A 140 -26.80 -16.37 3.79
CA PRO A 140 -27.80 -17.36 3.36
C PRO A 140 -28.80 -17.70 4.46
N THR A 141 -28.45 -17.49 5.73
CA THR A 141 -29.30 -17.70 6.90
C THR A 141 -29.14 -16.52 7.85
N GLN A 142 -29.94 -16.47 8.92
CA GLN A 142 -29.75 -15.48 9.99
C GLN A 142 -28.50 -15.76 10.83
N ALA A 143 -27.98 -17.00 10.80
CA ALA A 143 -26.84 -17.43 11.59
C ALA A 143 -25.50 -17.20 10.87
N LEU A 144 -25.45 -17.39 9.55
CA LEU A 144 -24.21 -17.36 8.77
C LEU A 144 -24.10 -16.06 7.98
N ARG A 145 -22.95 -15.38 8.13
CA ARG A 145 -22.53 -14.26 7.28
C ARG A 145 -21.11 -14.47 6.81
N VAL A 146 -20.92 -14.40 5.49
CA VAL A 146 -19.62 -14.47 4.82
C VAL A 146 -19.41 -13.17 4.04
N MET A 147 -18.22 -12.60 4.13
CA MET A 147 -17.76 -11.46 3.35
C MET A 147 -16.49 -11.90 2.63
N ALA A 148 -16.36 -11.55 1.35
CA ALA A 148 -15.20 -11.90 0.55
C ALA A 148 -14.85 -10.76 -0.40
N ASP A 149 -13.56 -10.41 -0.41
CA ASP A 149 -13.00 -9.31 -1.19
C ASP A 149 -11.81 -9.85 -2.00
N TYR A 150 -11.78 -9.57 -3.30
CA TYR A 150 -10.65 -9.90 -4.15
C TYR A 150 -10.27 -8.70 -5.02
N SER A 151 -8.98 -8.43 -5.11
CA SER A 151 -8.43 -7.37 -5.96
C SER A 151 -7.28 -7.93 -6.78
N PHE A 152 -7.35 -7.75 -8.10
CA PHE A 152 -6.26 -7.97 -9.03
C PHE A 152 -5.82 -6.62 -9.58
N ASN A 153 -4.53 -6.31 -9.51
CA ASN A 153 -3.97 -5.06 -10.00
C ASN A 153 -2.65 -5.29 -10.73
N ASP A 154 -2.68 -5.27 -12.06
CA ASP A 154 -1.47 -5.26 -12.87
C ASP A 154 -0.97 -3.82 -13.03
N THR A 155 0.19 -3.56 -12.41
CA THR A 155 0.87 -2.27 -12.51
C THR A 155 2.09 -2.36 -13.42
N GLU A 156 2.43 -1.25 -14.08
CA GLU A 156 3.61 -1.20 -14.95
C GLU A 156 4.07 0.25 -15.13
N ILE A 157 5.39 0.48 -15.02
CA ILE A 157 6.02 1.72 -15.48
C ILE A 157 6.18 1.64 -17.00
N THR A 158 5.33 2.35 -17.74
CA THR A 158 5.28 2.29 -19.21
C THR A 158 6.32 3.17 -19.87
N LYS A 159 6.73 4.26 -19.20
CA LYS A 159 7.82 5.15 -19.64
C LYS A 159 8.67 5.57 -18.46
N SER A 160 9.99 5.48 -18.64
CA SER A 160 10.96 5.65 -17.57
C SER A 160 12.03 6.69 -17.95
N GLY A 161 12.51 7.43 -16.96
CA GLY A 161 13.82 8.07 -17.02
C GLY A 161 14.93 7.05 -16.78
N LEU A 162 16.10 7.53 -16.37
CA LEU A 162 17.15 6.66 -15.85
C LEU A 162 17.43 7.02 -14.39
N TYR A 163 17.52 6.01 -13.54
CA TYR A 163 17.66 6.17 -12.09
C TYR A 163 18.73 5.23 -11.56
N THR A 164 19.33 5.57 -10.42
CA THR A 164 20.27 4.68 -9.74
C THR A 164 19.54 3.88 -8.67
N ASP A 165 19.65 2.55 -8.70
CA ASP A 165 19.23 1.72 -7.58
C ASP A 165 20.36 1.67 -6.54
N LEU A 166 20.25 2.44 -5.47
CA LEU A 166 21.25 2.38 -4.39
C LEU A 166 21.23 1.07 -3.60
N ASN A 167 20.20 0.25 -3.79
CA ASN A 167 20.18 -1.09 -3.24
C ASN A 167 20.97 -2.06 -4.14
N ASP A 168 21.37 -1.70 -5.38
CA ASP A 168 22.29 -2.48 -6.20
C ASP A 168 23.75 -1.99 -6.04
N ASN A 169 24.49 -2.60 -5.11
CA ASN A 169 25.90 -2.28 -4.89
C ASN A 169 26.85 -2.81 -5.99
N VAL A 170 26.35 -3.57 -6.95
CA VAL A 170 27.16 -4.10 -8.06
C VAL A 170 27.05 -3.18 -9.28
N ASN A 171 25.83 -2.77 -9.63
CA ASN A 171 25.57 -1.88 -10.76
C ASN A 171 25.03 -0.54 -10.28
N SER A 172 25.93 0.37 -9.91
CA SER A 172 25.59 1.74 -9.50
C SER A 172 25.26 2.68 -10.67
N GLY A 173 25.18 2.14 -11.89
CA GLY A 173 24.85 2.90 -13.09
C GLY A 173 23.39 3.35 -13.12
N LEU A 174 23.11 4.31 -14.02
CA LEU A 174 21.75 4.72 -14.33
C LEU A 174 21.03 3.61 -15.11
N VAL A 175 19.90 3.13 -14.59
CA VAL A 175 19.09 2.08 -15.19
C VAL A 175 17.67 2.58 -15.48
N SER A 176 17.08 2.06 -16.55
CA SER A 176 15.67 2.25 -16.84
C SER A 176 14.83 1.32 -15.96
N VAL A 177 13.70 1.82 -15.46
CA VAL A 177 12.70 1.02 -14.75
C VAL A 177 11.45 0.74 -15.59
N LYS A 178 11.52 0.92 -16.91
CA LYS A 178 10.42 0.58 -17.81
C LYS A 178 10.10 -0.92 -17.69
N GLY A 179 8.83 -1.26 -17.49
CA GLY A 179 8.36 -2.63 -17.27
C GLY A 179 8.33 -3.06 -15.79
N ASN A 180 8.93 -2.29 -14.89
CA ASN A 180 8.86 -2.55 -13.45
C ASN A 180 7.45 -2.28 -12.91
N LYS A 181 7.15 -2.89 -11.77
CA LYS A 181 5.89 -2.73 -11.03
C LYS A 181 5.90 -1.47 -10.18
N LEU A 182 4.72 -0.94 -9.89
CA LEU A 182 4.59 0.18 -8.96
C LEU A 182 4.89 -0.29 -7.53
N PRO A 183 5.53 0.57 -6.70
CA PRO A 183 5.84 0.23 -5.32
C PRO A 183 4.55 0.05 -4.52
N GLN A 184 4.59 -0.86 -3.54
CA GLN A 184 3.47 -1.13 -2.62
C GLN A 184 2.15 -1.48 -3.33
N ALA A 185 2.23 -2.05 -4.53
CA ALA A 185 1.08 -2.49 -5.32
C ALA A 185 1.10 -4.02 -5.53
N PRO A 186 0.68 -4.82 -4.53
CA PRO A 186 0.50 -6.25 -4.68
C PRO A 186 -0.42 -6.56 -5.86
N ARG A 187 -0.03 -7.55 -6.67
CA ARG A 187 -0.81 -7.91 -7.86
C ARG A 187 -2.13 -8.55 -7.49
N ASN A 188 -2.16 -9.32 -6.42
CA ASN A 188 -3.36 -9.99 -5.97
C ASN A 188 -3.53 -9.80 -4.45
N LYS A 189 -4.78 -9.60 -4.02
CA LYS A 189 -5.17 -9.58 -2.61
C LYS A 189 -6.50 -10.32 -2.45
N LEU A 190 -6.60 -11.11 -1.40
CA LEU A 190 -7.82 -11.81 -1.02
C LEU A 190 -8.10 -11.57 0.47
N GLY A 191 -9.34 -11.23 0.79
CA GLY A 191 -9.87 -11.20 2.15
C GLY A 191 -11.14 -12.04 2.21
N VAL A 192 -11.26 -12.88 3.23
CA VAL A 192 -12.48 -13.63 3.51
C VAL A 192 -12.76 -13.53 5.01
N ASN A 193 -13.99 -13.21 5.38
CA ASN A 193 -14.46 -13.22 6.76
C ASN A 193 -15.75 -14.02 6.86
N ALA A 194 -15.82 -14.96 7.79
CA ALA A 194 -17.01 -15.76 8.03
C ALA A 194 -17.36 -15.72 9.52
N ASN A 195 -18.64 -15.48 9.84
CA ASN A 195 -19.17 -15.55 11.19
C ASN A 195 -20.41 -16.44 11.21
N TYR A 196 -20.51 -17.28 12.24
CA TYR A 196 -21.66 -18.12 12.52
C TYR A 196 -22.17 -17.86 13.93
N SER A 197 -23.45 -17.52 14.05
CA SER A 197 -24.13 -17.28 15.31
C SER A 197 -24.98 -18.48 15.72
N PHE A 198 -24.66 -19.06 16.87
CA PHE A 198 -25.51 -20.03 17.57
C PHE A 198 -26.46 -19.26 18.48
N PHE A 199 -27.76 -19.33 18.17
CA PHE A 199 -28.82 -18.76 18.99
C PHE A 199 -29.24 -19.78 20.05
N LEU A 200 -28.92 -19.51 21.31
CA LEU A 200 -29.23 -20.35 22.46
C LEU A 200 -30.20 -19.59 23.39
N ASP A 201 -30.92 -20.33 24.24
CA ASP A 201 -31.83 -19.72 25.22
C ASP A 201 -31.11 -18.76 26.19
N SER A 202 -29.84 -19.05 26.49
CA SER A 202 -29.01 -18.26 27.39
C SER A 202 -28.31 -17.07 26.72
N GLY A 203 -28.31 -16.98 25.39
CA GLY A 203 -27.62 -15.93 24.65
C GLY A 203 -27.18 -16.35 23.25
N THR A 204 -26.38 -15.50 22.62
CA THR A 204 -25.81 -15.77 21.29
C THR A 204 -24.31 -16.01 21.41
N LEU A 205 -23.86 -17.18 20.96
CA LEU A 205 -22.44 -17.45 20.73
C LEU A 205 -22.15 -17.20 19.25
N THR A 206 -21.27 -16.24 18.96
CA THR A 206 -20.79 -16.03 17.59
C THR A 206 -19.35 -16.47 17.49
N VAL A 207 -19.07 -17.38 16.57
CA VAL A 207 -17.71 -17.78 16.21
C VAL A 207 -17.42 -17.27 14.80
N GLY A 208 -16.19 -16.87 14.55
CA GLY A 208 -15.80 -16.40 13.24
C GLY A 208 -14.33 -16.52 12.99
N GLY A 209 -13.98 -16.44 11.72
CA GLY A 209 -12.61 -16.40 11.26
C GLY A 209 -12.45 -15.43 10.11
N SER A 210 -11.24 -14.89 9.98
CA SER A 210 -10.81 -14.16 8.79
C SER A 210 -9.57 -14.79 8.20
N TYR A 211 -9.51 -14.81 6.87
CA TYR A 211 -8.36 -15.17 6.08
C TYR A 211 -7.97 -13.97 5.23
N VAL A 212 -6.69 -13.61 5.25
CA VAL A 212 -6.11 -12.64 4.34
C VAL A 212 -4.95 -13.27 3.61
N TRP A 213 -4.83 -13.00 2.32
CA TRP A 213 -3.68 -13.36 1.52
C TRP A 213 -3.26 -12.17 0.65
N ARG A 214 -1.96 -11.91 0.60
CA ARG A 214 -1.36 -10.81 -0.14
C ARG A 214 -0.21 -11.35 -0.98
N ASP A 215 -0.25 -11.07 -2.27
CA ASP A 215 0.86 -11.36 -3.18
C ASP A 215 2.07 -10.49 -2.82
N LYS A 216 3.23 -10.86 -3.35
CA LYS A 216 4.47 -10.09 -3.18
C LYS A 216 4.35 -8.66 -3.68
N THR A 217 5.14 -7.76 -3.11
CA THR A 217 5.19 -6.35 -3.51
C THR A 217 6.62 -5.82 -3.49
N TYR A 218 6.88 -4.68 -4.10
CA TYR A 218 8.20 -4.03 -4.09
C TYR A 218 8.20 -2.76 -3.24
N ALA A 219 9.33 -2.50 -2.57
CA ALA A 219 9.56 -1.31 -1.73
C ALA A 219 9.52 0.00 -2.53
N ASN A 220 10.08 -0.05 -3.74
CA ASN A 220 10.36 1.09 -4.59
C ASN A 220 10.13 0.70 -6.07
N ILE A 221 10.47 1.60 -7.00
CA ILE A 221 10.29 1.41 -8.44
C ILE A 221 11.22 0.38 -9.09
N PHE A 222 12.15 -0.20 -8.34
CA PHE A 222 13.08 -1.22 -8.83
C PHE A 222 12.55 -2.61 -8.47
N SER A 223 11.96 -3.31 -9.44
CA SER A 223 11.41 -4.66 -9.27
C SER A 223 12.49 -5.75 -9.22
N GLN A 224 13.39 -5.63 -8.24
CA GLN A 224 14.51 -6.53 -8.01
C GLN A 224 14.23 -7.44 -6.81
N PRO A 225 14.83 -8.65 -6.73
CA PRO A 225 14.62 -9.58 -5.62
C PRO A 225 14.92 -8.98 -4.25
N TRP A 226 15.94 -8.12 -4.14
CA TRP A 226 16.28 -7.45 -2.88
C TRP A 226 15.24 -6.39 -2.46
N ASN A 227 14.44 -5.85 -3.37
CA ASN A 227 13.38 -4.88 -3.03
C ASN A 227 12.01 -5.55 -2.80
N GLU A 228 11.93 -6.88 -2.82
CA GLU A 228 10.67 -7.64 -2.78
C GLU A 228 10.24 -8.00 -1.35
N ALA A 229 9.06 -7.57 -0.91
CA ALA A 229 8.39 -8.16 0.24
C ALA A 229 7.65 -9.44 -0.23
N PRO A 230 7.90 -10.61 0.41
CA PRO A 230 7.30 -11.87 -0.02
C PRO A 230 5.77 -11.89 0.10
N THR A 231 5.16 -12.87 -0.58
CA THR A 231 3.75 -13.21 -0.35
C THR A 231 3.55 -13.76 1.06
N TRP A 232 2.39 -13.50 1.65
CA TRP A 232 2.01 -14.05 2.95
C TRP A 232 0.50 -14.17 3.08
N ASP A 233 0.09 -14.97 4.05
CA ASP A 233 -1.27 -15.10 4.50
C ASP A 233 -1.38 -15.20 6.02
N GLN A 234 -2.58 -14.92 6.50
CA GLN A 234 -2.89 -14.97 7.92
C GLN A 234 -4.34 -15.41 8.13
N VAL A 235 -4.52 -16.29 9.12
CA VAL A 235 -5.81 -16.69 9.65
C VAL A 235 -5.97 -16.12 11.05
N ASP A 236 -7.08 -15.44 11.30
CA ASP A 236 -7.51 -15.01 12.62
C ASP A 236 -8.81 -15.72 13.00
N LEU A 237 -8.97 -16.01 14.29
CA LEU A 237 -10.17 -16.61 14.87
C LEU A 237 -10.69 -15.75 16.02
N ARG A 238 -12.01 -15.68 16.13
CA ARG A 238 -12.70 -14.93 17.19
C ARG A 238 -13.94 -15.68 17.64
N ALA A 239 -14.18 -15.68 18.94
CA ALA A 239 -15.43 -16.13 19.54
C ALA A 239 -15.98 -15.03 20.46
N SER A 240 -17.28 -14.79 20.42
CA SER A 240 -17.94 -13.85 21.32
C SER A 240 -19.24 -14.41 21.88
N TRP A 241 -19.40 -14.33 23.20
CA TRP A 241 -20.61 -14.71 23.92
C TRP A 241 -21.35 -13.47 24.41
N ALA A 242 -22.60 -13.32 23.96
CA ALA A 242 -23.51 -12.26 24.40
C ALA A 242 -24.74 -12.90 25.06
N PRO A 243 -24.86 -12.88 26.41
CA PRO A 243 -26.03 -13.41 27.10
C PRO A 243 -27.31 -12.65 26.75
N THR A 244 -28.47 -13.28 26.93
CA THR A 244 -29.78 -12.64 26.72
C THR A 244 -30.01 -11.41 27.60
N SER A 245 -29.32 -11.31 28.74
CA SER A 245 -29.38 -10.13 29.61
C SER A 245 -28.82 -8.86 28.96
N GLY A 246 -27.99 -8.98 27.92
CA GLY A 246 -27.40 -7.86 27.17
C GLY A 246 -26.41 -6.97 27.94
N LYS A 247 -26.14 -7.26 29.22
CA LYS A 247 -25.30 -6.41 30.09
C LYS A 247 -23.81 -6.52 29.82
N TYR A 248 -23.35 -7.65 29.28
CA TYR A 248 -21.95 -7.86 28.99
C TYR A 248 -21.74 -8.69 27.74
N THR A 249 -20.51 -8.67 27.21
CA THR A 249 -20.06 -9.55 26.15
C THR A 249 -18.64 -10.00 26.47
N ILE A 250 -18.40 -11.30 26.36
CA ILE A 250 -17.06 -11.89 26.50
C ILE A 250 -16.56 -12.21 25.11
N ILE A 251 -15.36 -11.77 24.77
CA ILE A 251 -14.74 -12.02 23.47
C ILE A 251 -13.40 -12.67 23.72
N ALA A 252 -13.13 -13.77 23.02
CA ALA A 252 -11.80 -14.36 22.94
C ALA A 252 -11.36 -14.34 21.47
N TYR A 253 -10.07 -14.11 21.25
CA TYR A 253 -9.52 -14.12 19.89
C TYR A 253 -8.10 -14.70 19.87
N VAL A 254 -7.73 -15.19 18.69
CA VAL A 254 -6.36 -15.52 18.31
C VAL A 254 -6.14 -14.91 16.93
N LYS A 255 -5.21 -13.96 16.82
CA LYS A 255 -4.73 -13.44 15.53
C LYS A 255 -3.47 -14.19 15.13
N ASN A 256 -3.28 -14.37 13.82
CA ASN A 256 -2.18 -15.13 13.25
C ASN A 256 -2.08 -16.53 13.88
N VAL A 257 -3.15 -17.31 13.72
CA VAL A 257 -3.29 -18.66 14.32
C VAL A 257 -2.18 -19.60 13.86
N ALA A 258 -1.68 -19.44 12.64
CA ALA A 258 -0.60 -20.26 12.10
C ALA A 258 0.80 -19.82 12.61
N ASP A 259 0.91 -18.63 13.21
CA ASP A 259 2.20 -18.00 13.55
C ASP A 259 3.13 -17.89 12.34
N THR A 260 2.57 -17.48 11.21
CA THR A 260 3.30 -17.25 9.96
C THR A 260 3.93 -15.86 9.98
N GLU A 261 5.07 -15.71 9.30
CA GLU A 261 5.66 -14.40 9.04
C GLU A 261 4.83 -13.69 7.97
N GLY A 262 4.19 -12.57 8.33
CA GLY A 262 3.61 -11.65 7.37
C GLY A 262 4.55 -10.50 7.07
N TYR A 263 4.50 -9.96 5.86
CA TYR A 263 5.41 -8.93 5.36
C TYR A 263 4.62 -7.69 4.93
N ASP A 264 4.70 -6.62 5.71
CA ASP A 264 3.97 -5.36 5.43
C ASP A 264 4.63 -4.57 4.29
N ALA A 265 5.97 -4.49 4.33
CA ALA A 265 6.77 -3.82 3.32
C ALA A 265 8.24 -4.33 3.32
N ALA A 266 8.92 -4.16 2.20
CA ALA A 266 10.38 -4.13 2.18
C ALA A 266 10.81 -2.66 2.37
N VAL A 267 11.80 -2.41 3.23
CA VAL A 267 12.16 -1.03 3.64
C VAL A 267 13.52 -0.63 3.09
N GLN A 268 14.50 -1.53 3.19
CA GLN A 268 15.86 -1.28 2.76
C GLN A 268 16.49 -2.58 2.33
N ALA A 269 17.23 -2.56 1.25
CA ALA A 269 17.93 -3.73 0.79
C ALA A 269 19.29 -3.37 0.22
N SER A 270 20.14 -4.36 0.10
CA SER A 270 21.51 -4.22 -0.33
C SER A 270 21.85 -5.48 -1.11
N ASN A 271 22.13 -5.37 -2.41
CA ASN A 271 22.68 -6.43 -3.22
C ASN A 271 24.12 -6.72 -2.76
N ARG A 272 24.68 -7.88 -3.16
CA ARG A 272 26.04 -8.30 -2.83
C ARG A 272 27.02 -7.16 -2.99
N ASN A 273 27.69 -6.81 -1.91
CA ASN A 273 28.84 -5.92 -1.97
C ASN A 273 30.07 -6.82 -1.91
N ARG A 274 30.94 -6.78 -2.93
CA ARG A 274 32.22 -7.50 -2.91
C ARG A 274 33.35 -6.50 -3.10
N SER A 275 33.42 -5.54 -2.18
CA SER A 275 34.55 -4.62 -2.12
C SER A 275 35.59 -5.16 -1.15
N ALA A 276 36.70 -5.67 -1.68
CA ALA A 276 37.79 -6.23 -0.86
C ALA A 276 38.48 -5.18 0.03
N THR A 277 38.21 -3.89 -0.19
CA THR A 277 38.81 -2.76 0.54
C THR A 277 37.94 -2.22 1.66
N VAL A 278 36.66 -2.64 1.77
CA VAL A 278 35.72 -2.17 2.79
C VAL A 278 35.22 -3.36 3.61
N LEU A 279 35.60 -3.43 4.89
CA LEU A 279 35.31 -4.57 5.78
C LEU A 279 33.79 -4.81 5.98
N SER A 280 32.95 -3.77 5.91
CA SER A 280 31.48 -3.91 5.97
C SER A 280 30.86 -4.45 4.67
N ASP A 281 31.64 -4.52 3.59
CA ASP A 281 31.20 -4.89 2.24
C ASP A 281 31.73 -6.28 1.83
N GLN A 282 31.92 -7.18 2.81
CA GLN A 282 32.41 -8.54 2.60
C GLN A 282 31.30 -9.61 2.62
N PHE A 283 30.03 -9.21 2.75
CA PHE A 283 28.91 -10.15 2.80
C PHE A 283 28.66 -10.78 1.41
N LEU A 284 28.85 -12.10 1.34
CA LEU A 284 28.69 -12.92 0.12
C LEU A 284 27.25 -12.93 -0.43
N SER A 285 26.27 -12.56 0.39
CA SER A 285 24.86 -12.36 0.05
C SER A 285 24.45 -10.95 0.43
N GLY A 286 23.63 -10.33 -0.40
CA GLY A 286 22.95 -9.08 -0.04
C GLY A 286 22.09 -9.23 1.22
N GLY A 287 21.68 -8.12 1.82
CA GLY A 287 20.78 -8.06 2.97
C GLY A 287 19.44 -7.44 2.57
N GLN A 288 18.35 -7.89 3.20
CA GLN A 288 17.02 -7.34 3.01
C GLN A 288 16.40 -7.08 4.38
N ASN A 289 15.87 -5.88 4.57
CA ASN A 289 15.10 -5.48 5.74
C ASN A 289 13.61 -5.46 5.38
N LEU A 290 12.83 -6.27 6.10
CA LEU A 290 11.39 -6.40 5.95
C LEU A 290 10.69 -5.87 7.20
N GLU A 291 9.59 -5.17 7.00
CA GLU A 291 8.61 -4.89 8.05
C GLU A 291 7.68 -6.08 8.21
N LEU A 292 7.64 -6.64 9.42
CA LEU A 292 6.86 -7.84 9.72
C LEU A 292 5.52 -7.47 10.36
N THR A 293 4.49 -8.25 10.04
CA THR A 293 3.24 -8.22 10.78
C THR A 293 3.46 -8.78 12.20
N PRO A 294 2.60 -8.44 13.18
CA PRO A 294 2.69 -9.02 14.51
C PRO A 294 2.66 -10.57 14.49
N PRO A 295 3.36 -11.24 15.42
CA PRO A 295 3.30 -12.69 15.57
C PRO A 295 1.92 -13.13 16.08
N ARG A 296 1.74 -14.43 16.37
CA ARG A 296 0.53 -14.92 17.02
C ARG A 296 0.22 -14.12 18.29
N THR A 297 -0.98 -13.56 18.36
CA THR A 297 -1.47 -12.86 19.55
C THR A 297 -2.81 -13.43 19.98
N TYR A 298 -2.99 -13.64 21.28
CA TYR A 298 -4.25 -14.08 21.87
C TYR A 298 -4.71 -13.06 22.90
N GLY A 299 -6.02 -12.98 23.11
CA GLY A 299 -6.58 -12.07 24.08
C GLY A 299 -8.00 -12.41 24.46
N VAL A 300 -8.41 -11.88 25.61
CA VAL A 300 -9.78 -11.92 26.11
C VAL A 300 -10.19 -10.49 26.41
N GLU A 301 -11.36 -10.10 25.93
CA GLU A 301 -11.97 -8.81 26.17
C GLU A 301 -13.31 -8.99 26.88
N PHE A 302 -13.55 -8.16 27.88
CA PHE A 302 -14.82 -8.08 28.60
C PHE A 302 -15.43 -6.70 28.38
N GLN A 303 -16.60 -6.67 27.75
CA GLN A 303 -17.37 -5.45 27.53
C GLN A 303 -18.56 -5.45 28.49
N TYR A 304 -18.80 -4.34 29.19
CA TYR A 304 -19.95 -4.15 30.08
C TYR A 304 -20.74 -2.90 29.66
N ARG A 305 -22.07 -3.01 29.60
CA ARG A 305 -22.99 -1.92 29.29
C ARG A 305 -23.70 -1.46 30.56
N PHE A 306 -23.51 -0.18 30.91
CA PHE A 306 -24.07 0.41 32.13
C PHE A 306 -25.53 0.82 32.01
N PHE A 307 -26.00 1.10 30.78
CA PHE A 307 -27.36 1.57 30.47
C PHE A 307 -27.89 0.82 29.26
#